data_AF-A0A4U2ZB60-F1
#
_entry.id   AF-A0A4U2ZB60-F1
#
_cell.length_a   1.000
_cell.length_b   1.000
_cell.length_c   1.000
_cell.angle_alpha   90.00
_cell.angle_beta   90.00
_cell.angle_gamma   90.00
#
_symmetry.space_group_name_H-M   'P 1'
#
loop_
_entity.id
_entity.type
_entity.pdbx_description
1 polymer ?
#
loop_
_entity_poly.entity_id
_entity_poly.type
_entity_poly.pdbx_seq_one_letter_code
_entity_poly.pdbx_strand_id
1 'polypeptide(L)'
;MKTVLRLFTLLLFSFSFIFANNFAQSREMSLKKDEQKKILVKYDNKEKIFKFRWTLYKNGGLVVFREYDRIVAQNVLYLRHKNRSFRVELKTRGADFYNTPYMLVKFKEFDQKSNKALFEIFLSDDKGQIVLEDLNNG
;
A
#
# COMPACT_ATOMS: atom_id res chain seq x y z
N MET A 1 24.65 23.69 -40.98
CA MET A 1 23.68 24.14 -39.95
C MET A 1 22.52 23.17 -39.72
N LYS A 2 21.85 22.65 -40.78
CA LYS A 2 20.70 21.73 -40.63
C LYS A 2 21.01 20.41 -39.90
N THR A 3 22.22 19.87 -40.06
CA THR A 3 22.69 18.64 -39.38
C THR A 3 22.93 18.83 -37.89
N VAL A 4 23.48 19.98 -37.48
CA VAL A 4 23.67 20.34 -36.07
C VAL A 4 22.32 20.53 -35.38
N LEU A 5 21.36 21.17 -36.08
CA LEU A 5 19.99 21.33 -35.58
C LEU A 5 19.30 19.98 -35.34
N ARG A 6 19.45 19.03 -36.27
CA ARG A 6 18.93 17.65 -36.13
C ARG A 6 19.57 16.90 -34.97
N LEU A 7 20.89 17.05 -34.78
CA LEU A 7 21.60 16.43 -33.66
C LEU A 7 21.08 16.99 -32.32
N PHE A 8 20.83 18.29 -32.27
CA PHE A 8 20.27 18.96 -31.09
C PHE A 8 18.83 18.52 -30.80
N THR A 9 18.03 18.25 -31.85
CA THR A 9 16.65 17.76 -31.68
C THR A 9 16.63 16.33 -31.15
N LEU A 10 17.55 15.47 -31.58
CA LEU A 10 17.71 14.10 -31.08
C LEU A 10 18.16 14.06 -29.62
N LEU A 11 18.99 15.01 -29.20
CA LEU A 11 19.46 15.14 -27.81
C LEU A 11 18.36 15.61 -26.84
N LEU A 12 17.33 16.32 -27.33
CA LEU A 12 16.22 16.80 -26.50
C LEU A 12 15.20 15.70 -26.15
N PHE A 13 15.14 14.61 -26.93
CA PHE A 13 14.24 13.48 -26.68
C PHE A 13 14.82 12.39 -25.76
N SER A 14 16.12 12.45 -25.41
CA SER A 14 16.74 11.45 -24.52
C SER A 14 16.46 11.69 -23.04
N PHE A 15 15.87 12.82 -22.66
CA PHE A 15 15.37 13.08 -21.30
C PHE A 15 13.97 12.50 -21.10
N SER A 16 13.84 11.18 -21.28
CA SER A 16 12.66 10.48 -20.78
C SER A 16 12.76 10.40 -19.26
N PHE A 17 11.84 11.08 -18.56
CA PHE A 17 11.69 11.02 -17.11
C PHE A 17 11.63 9.57 -16.63
N ILE A 18 12.60 9.16 -15.81
CA ILE A 18 12.48 7.96 -14.99
C ILE A 18 11.48 8.32 -13.89
N PHE A 19 10.25 7.81 -13.99
CA PHE A 19 9.29 7.88 -12.89
C PHE A 19 9.83 7.03 -11.74
N ALA A 20 10.28 7.69 -10.67
CA ALA A 20 10.54 7.02 -9.40
C ALA A 20 9.19 6.56 -8.83
N ASN A 21 8.94 5.25 -8.86
CA ASN A 21 7.84 4.68 -8.08
C ASN A 21 8.29 4.72 -6.62
N ASN A 22 7.82 5.72 -5.85
CA ASN A 22 8.20 5.92 -4.44
C ASN A 22 7.72 4.79 -3.49
N PHE A 23 7.13 3.72 -4.03
CA PHE A 23 6.79 2.53 -3.28
C PHE A 23 7.88 1.49 -3.46
N ALA A 24 8.64 1.26 -2.39
CA ALA A 24 9.79 0.35 -2.39
C ALA A 24 9.37 -1.12 -2.62
N GLN A 25 8.14 -1.48 -2.26
CA GLN A 25 7.63 -2.84 -2.38
C GLN A 25 6.10 -2.82 -2.48
N SER A 26 5.54 -3.60 -3.41
CA SER A 26 4.13 -3.97 -3.39
C SER A 26 3.94 -5.48 -3.31
N ARG A 27 2.88 -5.92 -2.62
CA ARG A 27 2.49 -7.33 -2.58
C ARG A 27 0.99 -7.48 -2.65
N GLU A 28 0.54 -8.46 -3.42
CA GLU A 28 -0.87 -8.81 -3.53
C GLU A 28 -1.24 -9.95 -2.58
N MET A 29 -2.49 -9.95 -2.14
CA MET A 29 -3.01 -10.98 -1.26
C MET A 29 -4.52 -11.09 -1.40
N SER A 30 -5.01 -12.32 -1.45
CA SER A 30 -6.44 -12.64 -1.50
C SER A 30 -6.90 -13.13 -0.13
N LEU A 31 -7.98 -12.57 0.39
CA LEU A 31 -8.56 -12.94 1.68
C LEU A 31 -9.99 -13.43 1.52
N LYS A 32 -10.33 -14.51 2.21
CA LYS A 32 -11.72 -14.92 2.47
C LYS A 32 -12.38 -13.97 3.47
N LYS A 33 -13.71 -14.01 3.53
CA LYS A 33 -14.48 -13.26 4.51
C LYS A 33 -14.00 -13.60 5.92
N ASP A 34 -13.80 -12.57 6.74
CA ASP A 34 -13.36 -12.68 8.13
C ASP A 34 -11.96 -13.28 8.33
N GLU A 35 -11.24 -13.61 7.25
CA GLU A 35 -9.85 -14.06 7.30
C GLU A 35 -8.95 -12.90 7.73
N GLN A 36 -8.20 -13.12 8.81
CA GLN A 36 -7.31 -12.11 9.36
C GLN A 36 -5.92 -12.23 8.78
N LYS A 37 -5.48 -11.19 8.08
CA LYS A 37 -4.06 -11.02 7.74
C LYS A 37 -3.35 -10.36 8.91
N LYS A 38 -2.15 -10.85 9.21
CA LYS A 38 -1.21 -10.25 10.16
C LYS A 38 0.10 -9.95 9.45
N ILE A 39 0.64 -8.76 9.70
CA ILE A 39 1.91 -8.29 9.15
C ILE A 39 2.72 -7.75 10.32
N LEU A 40 3.91 -8.31 10.51
CA LEU A 40 4.88 -7.81 11.46
C LEU A 40 5.62 -6.63 10.82
N VAL A 41 5.61 -5.49 11.52
CA VAL A 41 6.27 -4.25 11.12
C VAL A 41 7.44 -4.03 12.06
N LYS A 42 8.66 -4.04 11.52
CA LYS A 42 9.91 -3.87 12.30
C LYS A 42 10.62 -2.58 11.92
N TYR A 43 11.07 -1.83 12.93
CA TYR A 43 11.92 -0.62 12.81
C TYR A 43 12.47 -0.21 14.17
N ASP A 44 13.62 0.46 14.25
CA ASP A 44 14.20 1.01 15.50
C ASP A 44 14.15 0.03 16.71
N ASN A 45 14.43 -1.25 16.49
CA ASN A 45 14.31 -2.34 17.49
C ASN A 45 12.90 -2.53 18.09
N LYS A 46 11.87 -2.00 17.42
CA LYS A 46 10.46 -2.19 17.74
C LYS A 46 9.84 -3.17 16.76
N GLU A 47 8.94 -3.98 17.30
CA GLU A 47 8.09 -4.86 16.52
C GLU A 47 6.62 -4.55 16.82
N LYS A 48 5.83 -4.32 15.77
CA LYS A 48 4.40 -4.03 15.88
C LYS A 48 3.62 -4.89 14.90
N ILE A 49 2.43 -5.32 15.30
CA ILE A 49 1.58 -6.13 14.44
C ILE A 49 0.50 -5.24 13.83
N PHE A 50 0.48 -5.18 12.50
CA PHE A 50 -0.67 -4.74 11.74
C PHE A 50 -1.57 -5.93 11.45
N LYS A 51 -2.86 -5.80 11.74
CA LYS A 51 -3.86 -6.80 11.37
C LYS A 51 -5.05 -6.17 10.70
N PHE A 52 -5.61 -6.87 9.71
CA PHE A 52 -6.86 -6.46 9.09
C PHE A 52 -7.64 -7.66 8.55
N ARG A 53 -8.94 -7.46 8.40
CA ARG A 53 -9.89 -8.40 7.79
C ARG A 53 -11.05 -7.65 7.18
N TRP A 54 -11.72 -8.26 6.21
CA TRP A 54 -12.97 -7.72 5.67
C TRP A 54 -14.17 -8.54 6.16
N THR A 55 -15.32 -7.88 6.29
CA THR A 55 -16.51 -8.46 6.95
C THR A 55 -17.77 -8.41 6.11
N LEU A 56 -17.91 -7.44 5.23
CA LEU A 56 -19.10 -7.26 4.40
C LEU A 56 -18.70 -6.71 3.03
N TYR A 57 -19.26 -7.31 1.98
CA TYR A 57 -19.24 -6.75 0.63
C TYR A 57 -20.68 -6.62 0.14
N LYS A 58 -21.15 -5.39 -0.04
CA LYS A 58 -22.51 -5.12 -0.52
C LYS A 58 -22.53 -3.82 -1.32
N ASN A 59 -23.26 -3.81 -2.44
CA ASN A 59 -23.39 -2.64 -3.33
C ASN A 59 -22.03 -2.03 -3.71
N GLY A 60 -21.02 -2.88 -3.94
CA GLY A 60 -19.66 -2.47 -4.29
C GLY A 60 -18.80 -1.94 -3.14
N GLY A 61 -19.37 -1.77 -1.94
CA GLY A 61 -18.64 -1.35 -0.74
C GLY A 61 -18.11 -2.54 0.05
N LEU A 62 -16.82 -2.53 0.34
CA LEU A 62 -16.13 -3.52 1.16
C LEU A 62 -15.80 -2.94 2.55
N VAL A 63 -16.40 -3.50 3.60
CA VAL A 63 -16.14 -3.11 4.98
C VAL A 63 -14.91 -3.87 5.50
N VAL A 64 -13.89 -3.11 5.91
CA VAL A 64 -12.61 -3.61 6.43
C VAL A 64 -12.41 -3.11 7.85
N PHE A 65 -12.05 -4.02 8.75
CA PHE A 65 -11.54 -3.67 10.09
C PHE A 65 -10.04 -3.80 10.08
N ARG A 66 -9.38 -2.83 10.71
CA ARG A 66 -7.92 -2.83 10.88
C ARG A 66 -7.54 -2.45 12.30
N GLU A 67 -6.39 -2.93 12.71
CA GLU A 67 -5.73 -2.52 13.95
C GLU A 67 -4.23 -2.41 13.73
N TYR A 68 -3.64 -1.33 14.25
CA TYR A 68 -2.21 -1.13 14.33
C TYR A 68 -1.88 -0.34 15.58
N ASP A 69 -0.92 -0.79 16.38
CA ASP A 69 -0.42 -0.02 17.52
C ASP A 69 -1.53 0.49 18.47
N ARG A 70 -2.49 -0.40 18.81
CA ARG A 70 -3.69 -0.11 19.63
C ARG A 70 -4.73 0.83 18.96
N ILE A 71 -4.49 1.31 17.75
CA ILE A 71 -5.45 2.08 16.96
C ILE A 71 -6.32 1.12 16.16
N VAL A 72 -7.61 1.06 16.49
CA VAL A 72 -8.63 0.29 15.76
C VAL A 72 -9.42 1.23 14.87
N ALA A 73 -9.69 0.80 13.63
CA ALA A 73 -10.51 1.57 12.70
C ALA A 73 -11.31 0.67 11.75
N GLN A 74 -12.41 1.23 11.26
CA GLN A 74 -13.21 0.65 10.19
C GLN A 74 -13.08 1.52 8.93
N ASN A 75 -12.92 0.87 7.78
CA ASN A 75 -12.88 1.50 6.47
C ASN A 75 -13.96 0.90 5.57
N VAL A 76 -14.54 1.70 4.68
CA VAL A 76 -15.40 1.23 3.60
C VAL A 76 -14.73 1.58 2.28
N LEU A 77 -14.37 0.55 1.51
CA LEU A 77 -13.60 0.67 0.28
C LEU A 77 -14.46 0.37 -0.95
N TYR A 78 -14.23 1.09 -2.05
CA TYR A 78 -14.95 0.90 -3.32
C TYR A 78 -13.98 0.81 -4.50
N LEU A 79 -14.25 -0.10 -5.44
CA LEU A 79 -13.36 -0.35 -6.59
C LEU A 79 -13.27 0.83 -7.57
N ARG A 80 -14.38 1.55 -7.78
CA ARG A 80 -14.53 2.62 -8.77
C ARG A 80 -14.60 4.02 -8.14
N HIS A 81 -13.95 4.22 -6.99
CA HIS A 81 -14.02 5.47 -6.26
C HIS A 81 -12.67 5.86 -5.64
N LYS A 82 -12.54 7.10 -5.18
CA LYS A 82 -11.31 7.63 -4.58
C LYS A 82 -10.92 6.92 -3.28
N ASN A 83 -11.88 6.37 -2.55
CA ASN A 83 -11.68 5.60 -1.31
C ASN A 83 -11.42 4.12 -1.58
N ARG A 84 -10.55 3.80 -2.54
CA ARG A 84 -10.18 2.42 -2.87
C ARG A 84 -9.12 1.84 -1.91
N SER A 85 -8.50 2.69 -1.09
CA SER A 85 -7.45 2.30 -0.16
C SER A 85 -7.57 3.04 1.17
N PHE A 86 -6.85 2.55 2.18
CA PHE A 86 -6.60 3.27 3.41
C PHE A 86 -5.11 3.31 3.73
N ARG A 87 -4.71 4.35 4.47
CA ARG A 87 -3.33 4.59 4.91
C ARG A 87 -3.15 4.18 6.37
N VAL A 88 -2.02 3.58 6.69
CA VAL A 88 -1.57 3.28 8.06
C VAL A 88 -0.17 3.86 8.23
N GLU A 89 -0.04 4.84 9.12
CA GLU A 89 1.27 5.37 9.51
C GLU A 89 1.98 4.35 10.40
N LEU A 90 3.24 4.03 10.07
CA LEU A 90 3.98 2.94 10.70
C LEU A 90 4.86 3.42 11.87
N LYS A 91 5.21 4.70 11.86
CA LYS A 91 6.04 5.35 12.88
C LYS A 91 5.30 6.57 13.44
N THR A 92 5.50 6.86 14.73
CA THR A 92 5.03 8.11 15.32
C THR A 92 5.72 9.28 14.64
N ARG A 93 4.97 10.34 14.35
CA ARG A 93 5.51 11.56 13.76
C ARG A 93 6.49 12.21 14.75
N GLY A 94 7.77 12.18 14.42
CA GLY A 94 8.85 12.86 15.16
C GLY A 94 9.27 14.15 14.45
N ALA A 95 10.54 14.52 14.57
CA ALA A 95 11.11 15.67 13.86
C ALA A 95 10.96 15.56 12.32
N ASP A 96 10.94 14.33 11.78
CA ASP A 96 10.73 14.03 10.35
C ASP A 96 9.24 13.86 9.99
N PHE A 97 8.36 14.74 10.47
CA PHE A 97 6.91 14.55 10.30
C PHE A 97 6.46 14.53 8.84
N TYR A 98 7.16 15.23 7.95
CA TYR A 98 6.82 15.33 6.53
C TYR A 98 6.95 13.99 5.78
N ASN A 99 7.89 13.13 6.20
CA ASN A 99 8.21 11.87 5.51
C ASN A 99 8.02 10.67 6.45
N THR A 100 6.86 10.60 7.09
CA THR A 100 6.54 9.48 7.98
C THR A 100 6.24 8.23 7.14
N PRO A 101 6.95 7.10 7.35
CA PRO A 101 6.71 5.89 6.57
C PRO A 101 5.31 5.37 6.81
N TYR A 102 4.68 4.89 5.74
CA TYR A 102 3.31 4.44 5.78
C TYR A 102 3.08 3.24 4.86
N MET A 103 2.07 2.47 5.20
CA MET A 103 1.53 1.41 4.37
C MET A 103 0.19 1.85 3.78
N LEU A 104 -0.04 1.49 2.52
CA LEU A 104 -1.31 1.69 1.84
C LEU A 104 -1.91 0.33 1.49
N VAL A 105 -3.08 0.02 2.04
CA VAL A 105 -3.83 -1.20 1.71
C VAL A 105 -4.91 -0.83 0.72
N LYS A 106 -4.79 -1.34 -0.50
CA LYS A 106 -5.67 -1.04 -1.64
C LYS A 106 -6.55 -2.23 -1.95
N PHE A 107 -7.86 -2.01 -2.01
CA PHE A 107 -8.80 -2.98 -2.53
C PHE A 107 -8.69 -3.05 -4.05
N LYS A 108 -8.29 -4.19 -4.61
CA LYS A 108 -8.09 -4.35 -6.06
C LYS A 108 -9.27 -4.93 -6.78
N GLU A 109 -9.84 -6.00 -6.23
CA GLU A 109 -10.87 -6.78 -6.90
C GLU A 109 -11.66 -7.60 -5.89
N PHE A 110 -12.91 -7.94 -6.24
CA PHE A 110 -13.70 -8.91 -5.51
C PHE A 110 -14.14 -10.04 -6.44
N ASP A 111 -13.69 -11.26 -6.14
CA ASP A 111 -14.12 -12.45 -6.85
C ASP A 111 -15.45 -12.93 -6.27
N GLN A 112 -16.52 -12.74 -7.04
CA GLN A 112 -17.87 -13.16 -6.66
C GLN A 112 -18.02 -14.69 -6.59
N LYS A 113 -17.24 -15.46 -7.34
CA LYS A 113 -17.34 -16.93 -7.35
C LYS A 113 -16.71 -17.51 -6.09
N SER A 114 -15.51 -17.06 -5.74
CA SER A 114 -14.80 -17.56 -4.55
C SER A 114 -15.12 -16.79 -3.26
N ASN A 115 -15.87 -15.69 -3.36
CA ASN A 115 -16.18 -14.80 -2.24
C ASN A 115 -14.91 -14.31 -1.53
N LYS A 116 -13.93 -13.87 -2.32
CA LYS A 116 -12.64 -13.36 -1.84
C LYS A 116 -12.40 -11.93 -2.31
N ALA A 117 -11.76 -11.16 -1.44
CA ALA A 117 -11.29 -9.82 -1.78
C ALA A 117 -9.78 -9.86 -2.04
N LEU A 118 -9.36 -9.31 -3.18
CA LEU A 118 -7.97 -9.09 -3.53
C LEU A 118 -7.53 -7.72 -3.03
N PHE A 119 -6.44 -7.70 -2.28
CA PHE A 119 -5.79 -6.49 -1.80
C PHE A 119 -4.37 -6.39 -2.35
N GLU A 120 -3.89 -5.16 -2.46
CA GLU A 120 -2.50 -4.85 -2.72
C GLU A 120 -1.98 -3.93 -1.63
N ILE A 121 -0.83 -4.27 -1.07
CA ILE A 121 -0.18 -3.54 0.00
C ILE A 121 1.03 -2.85 -0.59
N PHE A 122 1.13 -1.54 -0.39
CA PHE A 122 2.28 -0.73 -0.77
C PHE A 122 2.98 -0.20 0.47
N LEU A 123 4.31 -0.23 0.46
CA LEU A 123 5.16 0.42 1.47
C LEU A 123 5.80 1.66 0.88
N SER A 124 5.54 2.82 1.49
CA SER A 124 6.27 4.06 1.24
C SER A 124 7.15 4.34 2.44
N ASP A 125 8.45 4.29 2.19
CA ASP A 125 9.48 4.45 3.21
C ASP A 125 10.77 4.95 2.54
N ASP A 126 10.86 6.27 2.41
CA ASP A 126 11.97 6.93 1.71
C ASP A 126 13.34 6.61 2.31
N LYS A 127 13.38 6.19 3.58
CA LYS A 127 14.62 5.86 4.31
C LYS A 127 14.92 4.35 4.35
N GLY A 128 14.04 3.50 3.84
CA GLY A 128 14.23 2.04 3.84
C GLY A 128 14.43 1.44 5.25
N GLN A 129 13.85 2.05 6.28
CA GLN A 129 13.98 1.66 7.69
C GLN A 129 12.90 0.65 8.15
N ILE A 130 11.85 0.45 7.35
CA ILE A 130 10.72 -0.44 7.67
C ILE A 130 10.92 -1.80 7.00
N VAL A 131 10.84 -2.85 7.80
CA VAL A 131 10.72 -4.22 7.30
C VAL A 131 9.30 -4.73 7.55
N LEU A 132 8.68 -5.30 6.51
CA LEU A 132 7.37 -5.93 6.59
C LEU A 132 7.50 -7.45 6.40
N GLU A 133 7.07 -8.22 7.40
CA GLU A 133 7.04 -9.67 7.34
C GLU A 133 5.60 -10.18 7.46
N ASP A 134 5.21 -11.07 6.55
CA ASP A 134 3.90 -11.70 6.64
C ASP A 134 3.93 -12.81 7.68
N LEU A 135 3.04 -12.72 8.67
CA LEU A 135 2.87 -13.80 9.63
C LEU A 135 1.88 -14.80 9.03
N ASN A 136 2.38 -15.98 8.66
CA ASN A 136 1.50 -17.09 8.29
C ASN A 136 0.64 -17.44 9.51
N ASN A 137 -0.67 -17.52 9.32
CA ASN A 137 -1.52 -18.17 10.31
C ASN A 137 -1.17 -19.66 10.23
N GLY A 138 -0.47 -20.17 11.24
CA GLY A 138 -0.31 -21.62 11.46
C GLY A 138 -1.66 -22.29 11.66
#